data_AF-R7V0M3-F1
#
_entry.id   AF-R7V0M3-F1
#
_cell.length_a   1.000
_cell.length_b   1.000
_cell.length_c   1.000
_cell.angle_alpha   90.00
_cell.angle_beta   90.00
_cell.angle_gamma   90.00
#
_symmetry.space_group_name_H-M   'P 1'
#
loop_
_entity.id
_entity.type
_entity.pdbx_description
1 polymer ?
#
loop_
_entity_poly.entity_id
_entity_poly.type
_entity_poly.pdbx_seq_one_letter_code
_entity_poly.pdbx_strand_id
1 'polypeptide(L)'
;PSVLIGIHVRTGDMTSDLFHRYGYTTAPPEYIERAMQCMEKQFQNIMFIVSSDDIDWGERNINAVKRNIYFSRNHSDVFDLALLTSCDHVIMTVGTFGWWAGFLADGQVVYYNDFPAPQSSLSRAF
;
A
#
# COMPACT_ATOMS: atom_id res chain seq x y z
N PRO A 1 15.09 11.99 -14.79
CA PRO A 1 14.36 10.71 -14.55
C PRO A 1 13.21 10.96 -13.58
N SER A 2 12.08 10.28 -13.74
CA SER A 2 11.00 10.29 -12.74
C SER A 2 11.30 9.27 -11.65
N VAL A 3 10.94 9.59 -10.41
CA VAL A 3 11.01 8.65 -9.28
C VAL A 3 9.71 7.86 -9.25
N LEU A 4 9.80 6.52 -9.29
CA LEU A 4 8.66 5.61 -9.25
C LEU A 4 8.41 5.18 -7.81
N ILE A 5 7.18 5.38 -7.33
CA ILE A 5 6.79 4.98 -5.99
C ILE A 5 5.62 4.01 -6.08
N GLY A 6 5.88 2.75 -5.75
CA GLY A 6 4.87 1.71 -5.68
C GLY A 6 3.98 1.92 -4.46
N ILE A 7 2.67 1.76 -4.61
CA ILE A 7 1.69 1.79 -3.53
C ILE A 7 0.95 0.47 -3.57
N HIS A 8 1.23 -0.39 -2.59
CA HIS A 8 0.45 -1.60 -2.34
C HIS A 8 -0.71 -1.27 -1.41
N VAL A 9 -1.94 -1.52 -1.87
CA VAL A 9 -3.17 -1.38 -1.09
C VAL A 9 -3.82 -2.75 -0.90
N ARG A 10 -4.21 -3.02 0.34
CA ARG A 10 -4.94 -4.24 0.72
C ARG A 10 -6.13 -3.82 1.56
N THR A 11 -7.32 -3.93 0.97
CA THR A 11 -8.57 -3.46 1.59
C THR A 11 -9.74 -4.42 1.37
N GLY A 12 -9.72 -5.26 0.33
CA GLY A 12 -10.88 -6.05 -0.08
C GLY A 12 -11.28 -7.12 0.94
N ASP A 13 -10.37 -8.06 1.24
CA ASP A 13 -10.68 -9.23 2.07
C ASP A 13 -10.68 -8.95 3.58
N MET A 14 -10.01 -7.89 4.01
CA MET A 14 -9.79 -7.55 5.42
C MET A 14 -10.97 -6.87 6.11
N THR A 15 -12.06 -6.58 5.39
CA THR A 15 -13.26 -5.90 5.92
C THR A 15 -14.28 -6.85 6.55
N SER A 16 -14.04 -8.17 6.52
CA SER A 16 -14.98 -9.11 7.13
C SER A 16 -15.00 -8.98 8.66
N ASP A 17 -16.19 -9.11 9.25
CA ASP A 17 -16.39 -9.14 10.70
C ASP A 17 -15.49 -10.17 11.41
N LEU A 18 -15.17 -11.27 10.72
CA LEU A 18 -14.30 -12.31 11.25
C LEU A 18 -12.88 -11.77 11.45
N PHE A 19 -12.29 -11.20 10.41
CA PHE A 19 -10.92 -10.67 10.46
C PHE A 19 -10.82 -9.51 11.46
N HIS A 20 -11.79 -8.61 11.49
CA HIS A 20 -11.82 -7.53 12.48
C HIS A 20 -11.86 -8.03 13.93
N ARG A 21 -12.68 -9.05 14.24
CA ARG A 21 -12.71 -9.65 15.60
C ARG A 21 -11.38 -10.29 15.98
N TYR A 22 -10.64 -10.85 15.03
CA TYR A 22 -9.32 -11.43 15.29
C TYR A 22 -8.24 -10.37 15.50
N GLY A 23 -8.44 -9.13 15.03
CA GLY A 23 -7.47 -8.04 15.17
C GLY A 23 -6.85 -7.55 13.88
N TYR A 24 -7.39 -7.94 12.73
CA TYR A 24 -6.96 -7.39 11.45
C TYR A 24 -7.49 -5.96 11.30
N THR A 25 -6.60 -5.07 10.84
CA THR A 25 -6.88 -3.68 10.54
C THR A 25 -6.50 -3.41 9.09
N THR A 26 -7.13 -2.41 8.49
CA THR A 26 -6.78 -1.90 7.17
C THR A 26 -6.18 -0.51 7.30
N ALA A 27 -5.32 -0.16 6.36
CA ALA A 27 -4.78 1.19 6.31
C ALA A 27 -5.88 2.14 5.80
N PRO A 28 -6.19 3.23 6.53
CA PRO A 28 -7.21 4.16 6.10
C PRO A 28 -6.68 5.07 4.97
N PRO A 29 -7.55 5.71 4.17
CA PRO A 29 -7.13 6.64 3.11
C PRO A 29 -6.15 7.73 3.59
N GLU A 30 -6.35 8.22 4.82
CA GLU A 30 -5.51 9.25 5.44
C GLU A 30 -4.08 8.76 5.72
N TYR A 31 -3.86 7.45 5.87
CA TYR A 31 -2.51 6.90 5.92
C TYR A 31 -1.84 7.02 4.55
N ILE A 32 -2.52 6.58 3.49
CA ILE A 32 -1.97 6.61 2.12
C ILE A 32 -1.62 8.05 1.73
N GLU A 33 -2.53 8.98 1.98
CA GLU A 33 -2.32 10.41 1.73
C GLU A 33 -1.08 10.95 2.47
N ARG A 34 -0.95 10.67 3.77
CA ARG A 34 0.21 11.11 4.56
C ARG A 34 1.51 10.45 4.10
N ALA A 35 1.47 9.18 3.69
CA ALA A 35 2.63 8.47 3.17
C ALA A 35 3.09 9.06 1.83
N MET A 36 2.16 9.38 0.92
CA MET A 36 2.45 10.08 -0.34
C MET A 36 3.08 11.45 -0.08
N GLN A 37 2.50 12.25 0.84
CA GLN A 37 3.05 13.54 1.24
C GLN A 37 4.46 13.43 1.85
N CYS A 38 4.76 12.34 2.57
CA CYS A 38 6.10 12.08 3.10
C CYS A 38 7.12 11.88 1.97
N MET A 39 6.75 11.11 0.94
CA MET A 39 7.59 10.91 -0.24
C MET A 39 7.75 12.20 -1.06
N GLU A 40 6.69 12.98 -1.22
CA GLU A 40 6.70 14.27 -1.94
C GLU A 40 7.59 15.33 -1.29
N LYS A 41 7.88 15.21 0.01
CA LYS A 41 8.84 16.08 0.70
C LYS A 41 10.30 15.72 0.41
N GLN A 42 10.55 14.49 -0.01
CA GLN A 42 11.90 13.94 -0.19
C GLN A 42 12.30 13.86 -1.67
N PHE A 43 11.34 13.59 -2.54
CA PHE A 43 11.58 13.35 -3.96
C PHE A 43 10.81 14.34 -4.82
N GLN A 44 11.37 14.67 -5.98
CA GLN A 44 10.73 15.49 -7.00
C GLN A 44 10.44 14.65 -8.24
N ASN A 45 9.50 15.09 -9.08
CA ASN A 45 9.13 14.40 -10.32
C ASN A 45 8.68 12.94 -10.09
N ILE A 46 7.73 12.75 -9.17
CA ILE A 46 7.22 11.44 -8.74
C ILE A 46 6.12 10.94 -9.69
N MET A 47 6.12 9.63 -9.97
CA MET A 47 4.96 8.88 -10.47
C MET A 47 4.60 7.79 -9.46
N PHE A 48 3.35 7.78 -9.01
CA PHE A 48 2.83 6.75 -8.13
C PHE A 48 2.23 5.61 -8.93
N ILE A 49 2.57 4.37 -8.55
CA ILE A 49 2.08 3.14 -9.19
C ILE A 49 1.28 2.36 -8.15
N VAL A 50 -0.03 2.29 -8.31
CA VAL A 50 -0.94 1.66 -7.34
C VAL A 50 -1.29 0.25 -7.80
N SER A 51 -1.02 -0.73 -6.94
CA SER A 51 -1.57 -2.09 -7.03
C SER A 51 -2.49 -2.31 -5.83
N SER A 52 -3.65 -2.91 -6.06
CA SER A 52 -4.68 -3.11 -5.05
C SER A 52 -5.47 -4.39 -5.31
N ASP A 53 -5.89 -5.05 -4.25
CA ASP A 53 -6.90 -6.12 -4.32
C ASP A 53 -8.33 -5.57 -4.56
N ASP A 54 -8.52 -4.27 -4.37
CA ASP A 54 -9.71 -3.51 -4.74
C ASP A 54 -9.28 -2.18 -5.38
N ILE A 55 -9.07 -2.18 -6.70
CA ILE A 55 -8.64 -0.97 -7.44
C ILE A 55 -9.73 0.12 -7.41
N ASP A 56 -11.01 -0.26 -7.44
CA ASP A 56 -12.11 0.72 -7.45
C ASP A 56 -12.22 1.44 -6.09
N TRP A 57 -11.88 0.78 -4.98
CA TRP A 57 -11.65 1.46 -3.70
C TRP A 57 -10.45 2.41 -3.79
N GLY A 58 -9.35 1.98 -4.39
CA GLY A 58 -8.15 2.80 -4.57
C GLY A 58 -8.44 4.11 -5.30
N GLU A 59 -9.12 4.06 -6.45
CA GLU A 59 -9.46 5.25 -7.24
C GLU A 59 -10.41 6.22 -6.52
N ARG A 60 -11.32 5.71 -5.70
CA ARG A 60 -12.25 6.54 -4.92
C ARG A 60 -11.57 7.25 -3.75
N ASN A 61 -10.54 6.64 -3.16
CA ASN A 61 -9.94 7.09 -1.90
C ASN A 61 -8.56 7.74 -2.08
N ILE A 62 -7.85 7.45 -3.17
CA ILE A 62 -6.53 8.03 -3.47
C ILE A 62 -6.71 9.20 -4.43
N ASN A 63 -6.40 10.40 -3.96
CA ASN A 63 -6.63 11.62 -4.73
C ASN A 63 -5.65 11.76 -5.92
N ALA A 64 -6.17 11.58 -7.13
CA ALA A 64 -5.42 11.74 -8.37
C ALA A 64 -5.41 13.17 -8.94
N VAL A 65 -6.23 14.09 -8.44
CA VAL A 65 -6.46 15.41 -9.07
C VAL A 65 -5.19 16.26 -9.21
N LYS A 66 -4.16 16.01 -8.39
CA LYS A 66 -2.89 16.75 -8.42
C LYS A 66 -1.65 15.88 -8.54
N ARG A 67 -1.81 14.59 -8.82
CA ARG A 67 -0.72 13.62 -8.78
C ARG A 67 -0.67 12.80 -10.04
N ASN A 68 0.55 12.43 -10.42
CA ASN A 68 0.78 11.47 -11.50
C ASN A 68 0.61 10.06 -10.92
N ILE A 69 -0.55 9.46 -11.12
CA ILE A 69 -0.90 8.14 -10.56
C ILE A 69 -1.29 7.20 -11.69
N TYR A 70 -0.71 6.01 -11.68
CA TYR A 70 -1.10 4.88 -12.51
C TYR A 70 -1.70 3.79 -11.62
N PHE A 71 -2.90 3.29 -11.95
CA PHE A 71 -3.53 2.16 -11.27
C PHE A 71 -3.34 0.89 -12.11
N SER A 72 -2.70 -0.14 -11.53
CA SER A 72 -2.47 -1.44 -12.16
C SER A 72 -3.77 -2.22 -12.27
N ARG A 73 -4.49 -2.07 -13.38
CA ARG A 73 -5.80 -2.72 -13.63
C ARG A 73 -5.64 -3.99 -14.45
N ASN A 74 -6.38 -5.04 -14.07
CA ASN A 74 -6.50 -6.31 -14.82
C ASN A 74 -5.17 -7.04 -15.03
N HIS A 75 -4.25 -6.93 -14.07
CA HIS A 75 -3.00 -7.67 -14.05
C HIS A 75 -3.04 -8.81 -13.02
N SER A 76 -2.20 -9.83 -13.22
CA SER A 76 -2.03 -10.91 -12.26
C SER A 76 -1.21 -10.44 -11.05
N ASP A 77 -1.42 -11.06 -9.88
CA ASP A 77 -0.64 -10.80 -8.66
C ASP A 77 0.88 -10.85 -8.88
N VAL A 78 1.37 -11.76 -9.73
CA VAL A 78 2.81 -11.88 -10.05
C VAL A 78 3.32 -10.65 -10.82
N PHE A 79 2.51 -10.13 -11.74
CA PHE A 79 2.84 -8.92 -12.49
C PHE A 79 2.84 -7.71 -11.56
N ASP A 80 1.84 -7.59 -10.70
CA ASP A 80 1.75 -6.50 -9.73
C ASP A 80 2.93 -6.51 -8.76
N LEU A 81 3.34 -7.69 -8.30
CA LEU A 81 4.53 -7.82 -7.47
C LEU A 81 5.76 -7.35 -8.25
N ALA A 82 5.97 -7.83 -9.47
CA ALA A 82 7.10 -7.42 -10.30
C ALA A 82 7.10 -5.91 -10.60
N LEU A 83 5.92 -5.31 -10.79
CA LEU A 83 5.74 -3.88 -11.01
C LEU A 83 6.15 -3.08 -9.77
N LEU A 84 5.67 -3.48 -8.58
CA LEU A 84 6.02 -2.81 -7.32
C LEU A 84 7.51 -2.98 -6.98
N THR A 85 8.09 -4.16 -7.23
CA THR A 85 9.52 -4.42 -6.96
C THR A 85 10.45 -3.67 -7.91
N SER A 86 9.92 -3.20 -9.04
CA SER A 86 10.66 -2.36 -10.00
C SER A 86 10.57 -0.86 -9.69
N CYS A 87 9.80 -0.46 -8.67
CA CYS A 87 9.72 0.92 -8.22
C CYS A 87 10.96 1.30 -7.39
N ASP A 88 11.32 2.58 -7.38
CA ASP A 88 12.45 3.08 -6.58
C ASP A 88 12.14 3.02 -5.07
N HIS A 89 10.88 3.25 -4.69
CA HIS A 89 10.39 3.24 -3.30
C HIS A 89 9.01 2.60 -3.20
N VAL A 90 8.63 2.16 -2.00
CA VAL A 90 7.33 1.49 -1.77
C VAL A 90 6.60 2.07 -0.57
N ILE A 91 5.32 2.37 -0.75
CA ILE A 91 4.34 2.56 0.32
C ILE A 91 3.52 1.27 0.38
N MET A 92 3.47 0.63 1.55
CA MET A 92 2.67 -0.58 1.75
C MET A 92 1.63 -0.37 2.85
N THR A 93 0.46 -0.99 2.67
CA THR A 93 -0.51 -1.22 3.73
C THR A 93 -0.14 -2.49 4.52
N VAL A 94 -1.10 -3.39 4.73
CA VAL A 94 -0.99 -4.63 5.50
C VAL A 94 -0.82 -5.84 4.58
N GLY A 95 -0.24 -6.92 5.11
CA GLY A 95 -0.11 -8.20 4.41
C GLY A 95 1.29 -8.49 3.85
N THR A 96 1.54 -9.78 3.62
CA THR A 96 2.85 -10.30 3.18
C THR A 96 3.21 -9.87 1.76
N PHE A 97 2.23 -9.64 0.90
CA PHE A 97 2.46 -9.18 -0.47
C PHE A 97 3.16 -7.82 -0.48
N GLY A 98 2.62 -6.82 0.23
CA GLY A 98 3.24 -5.51 0.37
C GLY A 98 4.61 -5.55 1.06
N TRP A 99 4.77 -6.44 2.05
CA TRP A 99 6.05 -6.65 2.71
C TRP A 99 7.13 -7.14 1.74
N TRP A 100 6.82 -8.16 0.92
CA TRP A 100 7.76 -8.67 -0.08
C TRP A 100 8.04 -7.64 -1.18
N ALA A 101 7.02 -6.91 -1.62
CA ALA A 101 7.19 -5.83 -2.59
C ALA A 101 8.18 -4.77 -2.08
N GLY A 102 8.00 -4.31 -0.84
CA GLY A 102 8.89 -3.33 -0.22
C GLY A 102 10.30 -3.87 0.03
N PHE A 103 10.42 -5.11 0.52
CA PHE A 103 11.70 -5.76 0.79
C PHE A 103 12.56 -5.92 -0.48
N LEU A 104 11.92 -6.24 -1.61
CA LEU A 104 12.60 -6.51 -2.88
C LEU A 104 12.87 -5.24 -3.73
N ALA A 105 12.15 -4.15 -3.48
CA ALA A 105 12.35 -2.87 -4.20
C ALA A 105 13.66 -2.13 -3.80
N ASP A 106 14.34 -2.57 -2.73
CA ASP A 106 15.65 -2.06 -2.27
C ASP A 106 15.73 -0.54 -2.06
N GLY A 107 14.59 0.08 -1.70
CA GLY A 107 14.45 1.52 -1.48
C GLY A 107 13.78 1.89 -0.16
N GLN A 108 13.35 3.16 -0.04
CA GLN A 108 12.59 3.58 1.13
C GLN A 108 11.22 2.88 1.15
N VAL A 109 10.93 2.22 2.27
CA VAL A 109 9.63 1.58 2.51
C VAL A 109 8.88 2.35 3.60
N VAL A 110 7.67 2.82 3.29
CA VAL A 110 6.73 3.36 4.27
C VAL A 110 5.67 2.31 4.53
N TYR A 111 5.55 1.86 5.79
CA TYR A 111 4.63 0.79 6.19
C TYR A 111 3.57 1.28 7.17
N TYR A 112 2.40 0.63 7.12
CA TYR A 112 1.30 0.91 8.04
C TYR A 112 1.57 0.26 9.40
N ASN A 113 1.60 1.09 10.45
CA ASN A 113 1.98 0.70 11.80
C ASN A 113 0.81 0.13 12.62
N ASP A 114 -0.42 0.55 12.35
CA ASP A 114 -1.57 0.18 13.21
C ASP A 114 -2.14 -1.21 12.88
N PHE A 115 -1.26 -2.19 12.61
CA PHE A 115 -1.54 -3.60 12.39
C PHE A 115 -0.55 -4.48 13.18
N PRO A 116 -1.00 -5.49 13.94
CA PRO A 116 -2.41 -5.82 14.23
C PRO A 116 -3.04 -4.86 15.25
N ALA A 117 -4.37 -4.90 15.39
CA ALA A 117 -5.09 -4.11 16.39
C ALA A 117 -4.54 -4.38 17.80
N PRO A 118 -4.29 -3.34 18.62
CA PRO A 118 -3.78 -3.52 19.97
C PRO A 118 -4.68 -4.43 20.82
N GLN A 119 -4.07 -5.30 21.64
CA GLN A 119 -4.74 -6.21 22.57
C GLN A 119 -5.67 -7.26 21.92
N SER A 120 -5.70 -7.36 20.59
CA SER A 120 -6.43 -8.39 19.85
C SER A 120 -5.81 -9.77 20.00
N SER A 121 -6.57 -10.82 19.64
CA SER A 121 -6.06 -12.20 19.59
C SER A 121 -4.82 -12.30 18.68
N LEU A 122 -4.83 -11.63 17.53
CA LEU A 122 -3.71 -11.60 16.59
C LEU A 122 -2.48 -10.93 17.19
N SER A 123 -2.65 -9.79 17.89
CA SER A 123 -1.51 -9.10 18.54
C SER A 123 -0.81 -9.91 19.63
N ARG A 124 -1.49 -10.90 20.22
CA ARG A 124 -0.92 -11.77 21.25
C ARG A 124 -0.22 -13.02 20.68
N ALA A 125 -0.36 -13.25 19.37
CA ALA A 125 0.27 -14.36 18.67
C ALA A 125 1.69 -14.02 18.17
N PHE A 126 2.07 -12.75 18.26
CA PHE A 126 3.40 -12.20 17.97
C PHE A 126 3.99 -11.59 19.25
#